data_AF-A0A017HKU3-F1
#
_entry.id   AF-A0A017HKU3-F1
#
_cell.length_a   1.000
_cell.length_b   1.000
_cell.length_c   1.000
_cell.angle_alpha   90.00
_cell.angle_beta   90.00
_cell.angle_gamma   90.00
#
_symmetry.space_group_name_H-M   'P 1'
#
loop_
_entity.id
_entity.type
_entity.pdbx_description
1 polymer ?
#
loop_
_entity_poly.entity_id
_entity_poly.type
_entity_poly.pdbx_seq_one_letter_code
_entity_poly.pdbx_strand_id
1 'polypeptide(L)'
;MGVFDRALKFLMNIQHGQPFRRFNWTMTVDPLLDTSPENYHKWGPSKATLTKENIGQRQHLRVELQSFWRLPRSNALAFPIRAYLCSFQDLVTVPKWGRRLHRVIQDLPEPLAVYKGFARNRPLMVEWLSQYDDGAPTSPGTGPD
;
A
#
# COMPACT_ATOMS: atom_id res chain seq x y z
N MET A 1 -4.36 9.40 24.07
CA MET A 1 -4.80 8.19 23.31
C MET A 1 -4.05 8.13 22.01
N GLY A 2 -3.32 7.03 21.76
CA GLY A 2 -2.62 6.77 20.50
C GLY A 2 -3.59 6.42 19.36
N VAL A 3 -3.04 6.18 18.16
CA VAL A 3 -3.84 5.80 16.97
C VAL A 3 -4.61 4.50 17.23
N PHE A 4 -3.99 3.51 17.87
CA PHE A 4 -4.62 2.22 18.16
C PHE A 4 -5.73 2.32 19.22
N ASP A 5 -5.56 3.11 20.28
CA ASP A 5 -6.61 3.30 21.30
C ASP A 5 -7.88 3.91 20.69
N ARG A 6 -7.71 4.93 19.84
CA ARG A 6 -8.82 5.57 19.13
C ARG A 6 -9.46 4.63 18.12
N ALA A 7 -8.65 3.84 17.40
CA ALA A 7 -9.14 2.85 16.45
C ALA A 7 -9.95 1.75 17.16
N LEU A 8 -9.47 1.20 18.27
CA LEU A 8 -10.20 0.20 19.05
C LEU A 8 -11.52 0.77 19.56
N LYS A 9 -11.50 1.97 20.16
CA LYS A 9 -12.73 2.65 20.60
C LYS A 9 -13.73 2.82 19.45
N PHE A 10 -13.25 3.23 18.27
CA PHE A 10 -14.10 3.37 17.07
C PHE A 10 -14.70 2.03 16.63
N LEU A 11 -13.88 0.98 16.50
CA LEU A 11 -14.31 -0.35 16.04
C LEU A 11 -15.33 -0.99 16.98
N MET A 12 -15.19 -0.78 18.29
CA MET A 12 -16.16 -1.25 19.29
C MET A 12 -17.53 -0.61 19.13
N ASN A 13 -17.61 0.60 18.56
CA ASN A 13 -18.86 1.36 18.42
C ASN A 13 -19.55 1.19 17.05
N ILE A 14 -18.99 0.37 16.13
CA ILE A 14 -19.63 0.12 14.83
C ILE A 14 -20.96 -0.62 15.03
N GLN A 15 -22.01 -0.07 14.43
CA GLN A 15 -23.39 -0.56 14.49
C GLN A 15 -23.77 -1.36 13.25
N HIS A 16 -24.77 -2.22 13.38
CA HIS A 16 -25.39 -2.88 12.23
C HIS A 16 -25.99 -1.83 11.29
N GLY A 17 -25.81 -2.00 9.97
CA GLY A 17 -26.25 -1.04 8.96
C GLY A 17 -25.37 0.22 8.82
N GLN A 18 -24.32 0.36 9.62
CA GLN A 18 -23.38 1.50 9.58
C GLN A 18 -21.93 1.03 9.36
N PRO A 19 -21.63 0.41 8.20
CA PRO A 19 -20.28 -0.09 7.94
C PRO A 19 -19.29 1.06 7.74
N PHE A 20 -18.02 0.79 8.04
CA PHE A 20 -16.94 1.73 7.79
C PHE A 20 -15.87 1.11 6.89
N ARG A 21 -15.10 1.94 6.17
CA ARG A 21 -13.98 1.50 5.34
C ARG A 21 -12.74 2.36 5.53
N ARG A 22 -11.58 1.74 5.33
CA ARG A 22 -10.28 2.43 5.29
C ARG A 22 -9.39 1.80 4.23
N PHE A 23 -8.31 2.51 3.93
CA PHE A 23 -7.21 1.96 3.15
C PHE A 23 -6.01 1.66 4.05
N ASN A 24 -5.30 0.60 3.69
CA ASN A 24 -3.93 0.36 4.06
C ASN A 24 -3.14 0.11 2.78
N TRP A 25 -1.84 0.39 2.78
CA TRP A 25 -1.01 0.16 1.60
C TRP A 25 0.39 -0.30 1.98
N THR A 26 1.01 -1.07 1.10
CA THR A 26 2.40 -1.49 1.17
C THR A 26 2.96 -1.72 -0.24
N MET A 27 4.17 -2.22 -0.33
CA MET A 27 4.86 -2.57 -1.56
C MET A 27 5.08 -4.08 -1.63
N THR A 28 4.97 -4.66 -2.82
CA THR A 28 5.21 -6.09 -3.06
C THR A 28 6.02 -6.26 -4.32
N VAL A 29 7.01 -7.15 -4.30
CA VAL A 29 7.75 -7.56 -5.49
C VAL A 29 6.99 -8.72 -6.12
N ASP A 30 6.69 -8.60 -7.41
CA ASP A 30 5.79 -9.45 -8.19
C ASP A 30 4.33 -9.39 -7.67
N PRO A 31 3.30 -9.78 -8.46
CA PRO A 31 1.90 -9.70 -8.05
C PRO A 31 1.50 -10.85 -7.09
N LEU A 32 2.29 -11.05 -6.03
CA LEU A 32 2.10 -12.11 -5.05
C LEU A 32 1.08 -11.71 -3.97
N LEU A 33 -0.01 -12.45 -3.88
CA LEU A 33 -0.98 -12.31 -2.80
C LEU A 33 -0.47 -12.92 -1.49
N ASP A 34 0.13 -14.10 -1.59
CA ASP A 34 0.67 -14.86 -0.47
C ASP A 34 2.09 -14.41 -0.11
N THR A 35 2.16 -13.30 0.62
CA THR A 35 3.40 -12.79 1.23
C THR A 35 3.42 -13.12 2.72
N SER A 36 3.06 -14.36 3.06
CA SER A 36 2.98 -14.80 4.45
C SER A 36 4.36 -15.20 5.02
N PRO A 37 4.56 -15.14 6.34
CA PRO A 37 5.78 -15.64 6.98
C PRO A 37 6.08 -17.11 6.65
N GLU A 38 5.06 -17.96 6.55
CA GLU A 38 5.17 -19.40 6.25
C GLU A 38 5.85 -19.66 4.90
N ASN A 39 5.64 -18.75 3.94
CA ASN A 39 6.21 -18.84 2.59
C ASN A 39 7.37 -17.87 2.35
N TYR A 40 7.98 -17.31 3.41
CA TYR A 40 9.04 -16.30 3.28
C TYR A 40 10.21 -16.74 2.40
N HIS A 41 10.63 -18.00 2.48
CA HIS A 41 11.71 -18.56 1.65
C HIS A 41 11.41 -18.52 0.14
N LYS A 42 10.12 -18.42 -0.25
CA LYS A 42 9.69 -18.33 -1.66
C LYS A 42 9.69 -16.90 -2.18
N TRP A 43 9.25 -15.93 -1.38
CA TRP A 43 9.03 -14.54 -1.85
C TRP A 43 10.03 -13.52 -1.31
N GLY A 44 10.61 -13.76 -0.12
CA GLY A 44 11.59 -12.88 0.51
C GLY A 44 12.83 -12.62 -0.36
N PRO A 45 13.45 -13.66 -0.98
CA PRO A 45 14.59 -13.49 -1.87
C PRO A 45 14.32 -12.60 -3.08
N SER A 46 13.07 -12.53 -3.58
CA SER A 46 12.73 -11.71 -4.75
C SER A 46 13.04 -10.22 -4.56
N LYS A 47 13.00 -9.71 -3.33
CA LYS A 47 13.40 -8.33 -2.99
C LYS A 47 14.85 -8.00 -3.37
N ALA A 48 15.71 -9.02 -3.49
CA ALA A 48 17.10 -8.86 -3.88
C ALA A 48 17.33 -8.78 -5.39
N THR A 49 16.30 -9.06 -6.19
CA THR A 49 16.42 -9.30 -7.65
C THR A 49 15.89 -8.14 -8.49
N LEU A 50 15.50 -7.04 -7.85
CA LEU A 50 15.08 -5.82 -8.55
C LEU A 50 16.29 -5.09 -9.14
N THR A 51 16.13 -4.63 -10.38
CA THR A 51 17.11 -3.84 -11.13
C THR A 51 16.43 -2.61 -11.72
N LYS A 52 17.21 -1.68 -12.28
CA LYS A 52 16.68 -0.47 -12.91
C LYS A 52 15.75 -0.79 -14.09
N GLU A 53 16.02 -1.89 -14.78
CA GLU A 53 15.31 -2.33 -15.98
C GLU A 53 13.99 -3.03 -15.65
N ASN A 54 13.92 -3.76 -14.53
CA ASN A 54 12.76 -4.61 -14.22
C ASN A 54 11.78 -4.02 -13.18
N ILE A 55 12.19 -2.96 -12.46
CA ILE A 55 11.41 -2.45 -11.32
C ILE A 55 10.01 -1.98 -11.72
N GLY A 56 9.83 -1.37 -12.89
CA GLY A 56 8.52 -0.92 -13.37
C GLY A 56 7.49 -2.06 -13.44
N GLN A 57 7.93 -3.23 -13.92
CA GLN A 57 7.06 -4.40 -14.11
C GLN A 57 6.86 -5.19 -12.81
N ARG A 58 7.90 -5.27 -11.98
CA ARG A 58 7.93 -6.17 -10.83
C ARG A 58 7.53 -5.50 -9.52
N GLN A 59 7.79 -4.21 -9.34
CA GLN A 59 7.39 -3.52 -8.13
C GLN A 59 5.91 -3.15 -8.23
N HIS A 60 5.12 -3.63 -7.26
CA HIS A 60 3.69 -3.37 -7.18
C HIS A 60 3.36 -2.54 -5.96
N LEU A 61 2.45 -1.57 -6.13
CA LEU A 61 1.70 -1.00 -5.02
C LEU A 61 0.60 -2.00 -4.62
N ARG A 62 0.58 -2.38 -3.35
CA ARG A 62 -0.47 -3.22 -2.76
C ARG A 62 -1.37 -2.35 -1.90
N VAL A 63 -2.64 -2.27 -2.24
CA VAL A 63 -3.66 -1.51 -1.49
C VAL A 63 -4.70 -2.47 -0.93
N GLU A 64 -5.01 -2.34 0.34
CA GLU A 64 -6.09 -3.06 0.99
C GLU A 64 -7.29 -2.14 1.16
N LEU A 65 -8.40 -2.46 0.51
CA LEU A 65 -9.70 -1.96 0.91
C LEU A 65 -10.18 -2.80 2.09
N GLN A 66 -10.08 -2.21 3.27
CA GLN A 66 -10.52 -2.81 4.51
C GLN A 66 -11.90 -2.27 4.86
N SER A 67 -12.84 -3.15 5.19
CA SER A 67 -14.17 -2.74 5.66
C SER A 67 -14.54 -3.46 6.95
N PHE A 68 -15.44 -2.84 7.72
CA PHE A 68 -15.82 -3.30 9.04
C PHE A 68 -17.34 -3.40 9.12
N TRP A 69 -17.83 -4.60 9.44
CA TRP A 69 -19.26 -4.91 9.40
C TRP A 69 -19.70 -5.56 10.72
N ARG A 70 -20.67 -4.95 11.39
CA ARG A 70 -21.30 -5.57 12.55
C ARG A 70 -22.25 -6.68 12.08
N LEU A 71 -22.00 -7.91 12.53
CA LEU A 71 -22.86 -9.05 12.20
C LEU A 71 -24.12 -9.05 13.07
N PRO A 72 -25.33 -9.09 12.49
CA PRO A 72 -26.59 -8.81 13.22
C PRO A 72 -26.94 -9.86 14.27
N ARG A 73 -26.50 -11.11 14.12
CA ARG A 73 -26.85 -12.21 15.05
C ARG A 73 -25.82 -12.42 16.15
N SER A 74 -24.53 -12.47 15.79
CA SER A 74 -23.45 -12.78 16.73
C SER A 74 -22.86 -11.55 17.42
N ASN A 75 -23.21 -10.35 16.96
CA ASN A 75 -22.56 -9.10 17.34
C ASN A 75 -21.04 -9.07 17.08
N ALA A 76 -20.49 -10.03 16.34
CA ALA A 76 -19.08 -10.01 15.94
C ALA A 76 -18.83 -8.93 14.88
N LEU A 77 -17.56 -8.55 14.69
CA LEU A 77 -17.14 -7.60 13.67
C LEU A 77 -16.40 -8.34 12.54
N ALA A 78 -16.99 -8.39 11.35
CA ALA A 78 -16.31 -8.93 10.18
C ALA A 78 -15.34 -7.86 9.61
N PHE A 79 -14.11 -8.31 9.33
CA PHE A 79 -13.02 -7.47 8.81
C PHE A 79 -12.43 -8.06 7.52
N PRO A 80 -13.18 -8.02 6.40
CA PRO A 80 -12.63 -8.42 5.10
C PRO A 80 -11.52 -7.46 4.66
N ILE A 81 -10.44 -8.03 4.14
CA ILE A 81 -9.28 -7.32 3.61
C ILE A 81 -9.19 -7.62 2.11
N ARG A 82 -9.70 -6.71 1.27
CA ARG A 82 -9.64 -6.86 -0.18
C ARG A 82 -8.34 -6.25 -0.69
N ALA A 83 -7.37 -7.08 -1.06
CA ALA A 83 -6.10 -6.66 -1.63
C ALA A 83 -6.19 -6.42 -3.15
N TYR A 84 -5.69 -5.27 -3.58
CA TYR A 84 -5.44 -4.88 -4.97
C TYR A 84 -3.93 -4.72 -5.18
N LEU A 85 -3.44 -5.11 -6.35
CA LEU A 85 -2.04 -4.99 -6.76
C LEU A 85 -2.01 -4.24 -8.10
N CYS A 86 -1.11 -3.27 -8.22
CA CYS A 86 -0.90 -2.52 -9.46
C CYS A 86 0.60 -2.33 -9.66
N SER A 87 1.12 -2.70 -10.83
CA SER A 87 2.54 -2.55 -11.14
C SER A 87 2.91 -1.06 -11.22
N PHE A 88 4.18 -0.75 -11.02
CA PHE A 88 4.66 0.62 -11.17
C PHE A 88 4.46 1.12 -12.60
N GLN A 89 4.67 0.26 -13.61
CA GLN A 89 4.46 0.59 -15.01
C GLN A 89 2.99 0.95 -15.30
N ASP A 90 2.03 0.24 -14.72
CA ASP A 90 0.62 0.56 -14.87
C ASP A 90 0.24 1.84 -14.10
N LEU A 91 0.77 2.04 -12.89
CA LEU A 91 0.49 3.23 -12.08
C LEU A 91 0.91 4.53 -12.76
N VAL A 92 2.08 4.54 -13.40
CA VAL A 92 2.62 5.75 -14.03
C VAL A 92 1.91 6.12 -15.33
N THR A 93 1.03 5.26 -15.86
CA THR A 93 0.13 5.64 -16.97
C THR A 93 -0.82 6.78 -16.58
N VAL A 94 -1.02 7.01 -15.28
CA VAL A 94 -1.66 8.21 -14.74
C VAL A 94 -0.57 9.14 -14.20
N PRO A 95 -0.25 10.26 -14.89
CA PRO A 95 0.88 11.13 -14.51
C PRO A 95 0.84 11.60 -13.05
N LYS A 96 -0.34 11.97 -12.56
CA LYS A 96 -0.55 12.36 -11.16
C LYS A 96 -0.09 11.28 -10.16
N TRP A 97 -0.33 10.02 -10.47
CA TRP A 97 0.01 8.91 -9.60
C TRP A 97 1.51 8.64 -9.57
N GLY A 98 2.19 8.67 -10.72
CA GLY A 98 3.65 8.58 -10.80
C GLY A 98 4.32 9.68 -9.97
N ARG A 99 3.95 10.94 -10.22
CA ARG A 99 4.43 12.11 -9.49
C ARG A 99 4.21 12.00 -7.98
N ARG A 100 2.99 11.66 -7.56
CA ARG A 100 2.67 11.52 -6.13
C ARG A 100 3.44 10.38 -5.48
N LEU A 101 3.53 9.24 -6.15
CA LEU A 101 4.20 8.07 -5.58
C LEU A 101 5.69 8.32 -5.39
N HIS A 102 6.34 9.00 -6.35
CA HIS A 102 7.73 9.45 -6.22
C HIS A 102 7.94 10.19 -4.89
N ARG A 103 7.18 11.26 -4.66
CA ARG A 103 7.29 12.12 -3.47
C ARG A 103 6.98 11.36 -2.19
N VAL A 104 5.94 10.53 -2.18
CA VAL A 104 5.59 9.72 -1.00
C VAL A 104 6.72 8.77 -0.62
N ILE A 105 7.32 8.07 -1.60
CA ILE A 105 8.40 7.11 -1.33
C ILE A 105 9.71 7.82 -0.97
N GLN A 106 9.95 9.01 -1.54
CA GLN A 106 11.08 9.85 -1.20
C GLN A 106 11.00 10.37 0.25
N ASP A 107 9.83 10.84 0.69
CA ASP A 107 9.68 11.55 1.97
C ASP A 107 9.23 10.65 3.13
N LEU A 108 8.91 9.38 2.88
CA LEU A 108 8.40 8.48 3.91
C LEU A 108 9.40 8.33 5.07
N PRO A 109 8.98 8.43 6.35
CA PRO A 109 9.86 8.15 7.47
C PRO A 109 10.48 6.74 7.37
N GLU A 110 11.79 6.64 7.57
CA GLU A 110 12.53 5.37 7.44
C GLU A 110 11.95 4.22 8.28
N PRO A 111 11.53 4.43 9.55
CA PRO A 111 10.89 3.37 10.32
C PRO A 111 9.62 2.79 9.65
N LEU A 112 8.88 3.59 8.88
CA LEU A 112 7.72 3.12 8.14
C LEU A 112 8.12 2.32 6.88
N ALA A 113 9.21 2.71 6.20
CA ALA A 113 9.74 1.96 5.07
C ALA A 113 10.27 0.58 5.49
N VAL A 114 10.93 0.51 6.67
CA VAL A 114 11.39 -0.74 7.30
C VAL A 114 10.19 -1.61 7.69
N TYR A 115 9.22 -1.03 8.41
CA TYR A 115 8.00 -1.75 8.82
C TYR A 115 7.20 -2.30 7.63
N LYS A 116 7.07 -1.52 6.55
CA LYS A 116 6.41 -1.95 5.31
C LYS A 116 7.28 -2.87 4.46
N GLY A 117 8.54 -3.09 4.83
CA GLY A 117 9.41 -4.11 4.26
C GLY A 117 9.97 -3.78 2.88
N PHE A 118 10.06 -2.50 2.51
CA PHE A 118 10.63 -2.07 1.22
C PHE A 118 11.83 -1.12 1.34
N ALA A 119 12.32 -0.84 2.55
CA ALA A 119 13.49 0.02 2.78
C ALA A 119 14.70 -0.34 1.88
N ARG A 120 15.00 -1.63 1.70
CA ARG A 120 16.05 -2.10 0.79
C ARG A 120 15.89 -1.60 -0.65
N ASN A 121 14.67 -1.63 -1.16
CA ASN A 121 14.37 -1.30 -2.55
C ASN A 121 14.06 0.19 -2.76
N ARG A 122 13.87 0.94 -1.66
CA ARG A 122 13.49 2.35 -1.68
C ARG A 122 14.39 3.22 -2.57
N PRO A 123 15.74 3.15 -2.52
CA PRO A 123 16.57 3.99 -3.40
C PRO A 123 16.28 3.75 -4.89
N LEU A 124 16.13 2.48 -5.28
CA LEU A 124 15.82 2.10 -6.66
C LEU A 124 14.42 2.55 -7.08
N MET A 125 13.44 2.46 -6.17
CA MET A 125 12.08 2.96 -6.39
C MET A 125 12.06 4.48 -6.61
N VAL A 126 12.78 5.24 -5.78
CA VAL A 126 12.89 6.70 -5.90
C VAL A 126 13.55 7.07 -7.22
N GLU A 127 14.70 6.46 -7.54
CA GLU A 127 15.42 6.69 -8.79
C GLU A 127 14.50 6.46 -10.00
N TRP A 128 13.83 5.30 -10.05
CA TRP A 128 12.96 4.97 -11.17
C TRP A 128 11.71 5.86 -11.24
N LEU A 129 11.10 6.22 -10.11
CA LEU A 129 9.90 7.08 -10.11
C LEU A 129 10.22 8.54 -10.43
N SER A 130 11.45 9.00 -10.22
CA SER A 130 11.86 10.39 -10.45
C SER A 130 11.62 10.87 -11.89
N GLN A 131 11.72 9.97 -12.88
CA GLN A 131 11.45 10.29 -14.29
C GLN A 131 9.98 10.68 -14.57
N TYR A 132 9.07 10.38 -13.63
CA TYR A 132 7.64 10.70 -13.72
C TYR A 132 7.22 11.85 -12.80
N ASP A 133 8.17 12.51 -12.14
CA ASP A 133 7.93 13.73 -11.37
C ASP A 133 8.36 14.96 -12.18
N ASP A 134 7.39 15.61 -12.81
CA ASP A 134 7.56 16.84 -13.60
C ASP A 134 7.69 18.12 -12.75
N GLY A 135 7.71 18.00 -11.41
CA GLY A 135 7.77 19.14 -10.49
C GLY A 135 6.44 19.88 -10.28
N ALA A 136 5.38 19.55 -11.02
CA ALA A 136 4.09 20.22 -10.87
C ALA A 136 3.41 19.90 -9.51
N PRO A 137 2.50 20.74 -9.00
CA PRO A 137 1.69 20.38 -7.83
C PRO A 137 0.89 19.09 -8.04
N THR A 138 0.59 18.34 -6.97
CA THR A 138 -0.36 17.21 -7.08
C THR A 138 -1.73 17.65 -6.57
N SER A 139 -2.78 17.55 -7.38
CA SER A 139 -4.14 17.92 -6.97
C SER A 139 -4.66 16.97 -5.86
N PRO A 140 -5.58 17.40 -4.96
CA PRO A 140 -6.09 16.55 -3.89
C PRO A 140 -6.75 15.24 -4.36
N GLY A 141 -6.93 14.30 -3.43
CA GLY A 141 -7.65 13.04 -3.69
C GLY A 141 -6.88 12.02 -4.53
N THR A 142 -7.41 10.80 -4.64
CA THR A 142 -6.72 9.63 -5.23
C THR A 142 -7.06 9.36 -6.70
N GLY A 143 -8.06 10.03 -7.27
CA GLY A 143 -8.41 9.89 -8.69
C GLY A 143 -7.39 10.56 -9.62
N PRO A 144 -7.45 10.29 -10.94
CA PRO A 144 -6.71 11.05 -11.94
C PRO A 144 -7.09 12.55 -11.89
N ASP A 145 -6.28 13.38 -12.57
CA ASP A 145 -6.61 14.80 -12.81
C ASP A 145 -7.72 14.93 -13.85
#